data_AF-A0A973V2S0-F1
#
_entry.id   AF-A0A973V2S0-F1
#
_cell.length_a   1.000
_cell.length_b   1.000
_cell.length_c   1.000
_cell.angle_alpha   90.00
_cell.angle_beta   90.00
_cell.angle_gamma   90.00
#
_symmetry.space_group_name_H-M   'P 1'
#
loop_
_entity.id
_entity.type
_entity.pdbx_description
1 polymer ?
#
loop_
_entity_poly.entity_id
_entity_poly.type
_entity_poly.pdbx_seq_one_letter_code
_entity_poly.pdbx_strand_id
1 'polypeptide(L)'
;MTRRRKLGLSAALGAVLSVVLIAAPAPAAQSSGDPAATAAVAELARTGQAVVPADFVHVMGYTPVTARLSDGQVRTVNPEGSCSVPGEGRPFTFSTACQAHDFGYDLLRYAQRQGEPLADDARAAVDSRLAADLHSECAQTVTGSEYAACTATADVFAAGVAFNSWRQMSGPPIDSSGLPRTGGLVLLGLVLLLAPARWARRAARRWAWTSRLVASPVRSPVSA
;
A
#
# COMPACT_ATOMS: atom_id res chain seq x y z
N MET A 1 43.23 -42.05 -32.43
CA MET A 1 41.75 -42.07 -32.33
C MET A 1 41.31 -41.09 -31.26
N THR A 2 40.91 -39.89 -31.67
CA THR A 2 40.60 -38.73 -30.81
C THR A 2 39.12 -38.71 -30.44
N ARG A 3 38.81 -38.93 -29.16
CA ARG A 3 37.43 -38.87 -28.64
C ARG A 3 37.06 -37.41 -28.36
N ARG A 4 36.45 -36.74 -29.35
CA ARG A 4 35.74 -35.47 -29.15
C ARG A 4 34.59 -35.71 -28.18
N ARG A 5 34.57 -35.03 -27.03
CA ARG A 5 33.33 -34.81 -26.26
C ARG A 5 33.03 -33.31 -26.24
N LYS A 6 31.86 -33.01 -26.79
CA LYS A 6 31.33 -31.70 -27.12
C LYS A 6 31.13 -30.88 -25.85
N LEU A 7 31.54 -29.61 -25.90
CA LEU A 7 31.06 -28.58 -24.98
C LEU A 7 29.53 -28.59 -25.01
N GLY A 8 28.91 -28.99 -23.90
CA GLY A 8 27.49 -28.77 -23.66
C GLY A 8 27.32 -27.35 -23.15
N LEU A 9 26.63 -26.53 -23.96
CA LEU A 9 26.09 -25.21 -23.64
C LEU A 9 25.84 -25.04 -22.12
N SER A 10 26.73 -24.31 -21.46
CA SER A 10 26.48 -23.76 -20.14
C SER A 10 25.25 -22.87 -20.24
N ALA A 11 24.32 -23.11 -19.30
CA ALA A 11 23.06 -22.42 -19.15
C ALA A 11 23.20 -20.91 -19.39
N ALA A 12 22.41 -20.39 -20.32
CA ALA A 12 21.99 -19.00 -20.30
C ALA A 12 21.25 -18.78 -18.96
N LEU A 13 22.00 -18.41 -17.92
CA LEU A 13 21.46 -17.82 -16.72
C LEU A 13 20.71 -16.57 -17.18
N GLY A 14 19.38 -16.66 -17.18
CA GLY A 14 18.50 -15.55 -17.47
C GLY A 14 18.67 -14.47 -16.42
N ALA A 15 19.60 -13.56 -16.67
CA ALA A 15 19.55 -12.23 -16.10
C ALA A 15 18.37 -11.50 -16.73
N VAL A 16 17.14 -11.79 -16.27
CA VAL A 16 16.06 -10.81 -16.38
C VAL A 16 16.30 -9.82 -15.26
N LEU A 17 17.27 -8.94 -15.49
CA LEU A 17 17.45 -7.72 -14.74
C LEU A 17 16.19 -6.89 -15.02
N SER A 18 15.16 -7.05 -14.20
CA SER A 18 14.05 -6.09 -14.18
C SER A 18 14.63 -4.82 -13.56
N VAL A 19 15.26 -4.00 -14.39
CA VAL A 19 15.47 -2.59 -14.09
C VAL A 19 14.06 -2.00 -14.04
N VAL A 20 13.43 -2.06 -12.87
CA VAL A 20 12.43 -1.05 -12.53
C VAL A 20 13.24 0.23 -12.49
N LEU A 21 13.14 1.03 -13.56
CA LEU A 21 13.55 2.41 -13.52
C LEU A 21 12.68 3.07 -12.45
N ILE A 22 13.14 3.02 -11.20
CA ILE A 22 12.81 4.04 -10.21
C ILE A 22 13.50 5.27 -10.78
N ALA A 23 12.81 5.96 -11.69
CA ALA A 23 13.13 7.36 -11.91
C ALA A 23 12.97 7.98 -10.53
N ALA A 24 14.10 8.26 -9.86
CA ALA A 24 14.07 9.13 -8.69
C ALA A 24 13.29 10.36 -9.15
N PRO A 25 12.18 10.73 -8.48
CA PRO A 25 11.51 11.96 -8.84
C PRO A 25 12.59 13.05 -8.80
N ALA A 26 12.65 13.87 -9.86
CA ALA A 26 13.42 15.10 -9.79
C ALA A 26 13.04 15.77 -8.46
N PRO A 27 13.99 16.29 -7.65
CA PRO A 27 13.65 16.97 -6.42
C PRO A 27 12.61 18.01 -6.81
N ALA A 28 11.36 17.79 -6.37
CA ALA A 28 10.31 18.76 -6.57
C ALA A 28 10.87 20.05 -5.98
N ALA A 29 10.80 21.15 -6.75
CA ALA A 29 11.05 22.45 -6.17
C ALA A 29 10.23 22.50 -4.87
N GLN A 30 10.89 22.78 -3.75
CA GLN A 30 10.23 22.86 -2.45
C GLN A 30 9.25 24.03 -2.54
N SER A 31 8.04 23.71 -2.99
CA SER A 31 6.84 24.51 -2.75
C SER A 31 6.82 24.72 -1.25
N SER A 32 6.81 25.97 -0.80
CA SER A 32 6.68 26.28 0.63
C SER A 32 5.36 25.78 1.23
N GLY A 33 4.47 25.20 0.41
CA GLY A 33 3.14 24.75 0.77
C GLY A 33 2.24 25.93 1.14
N ASP A 34 0.93 25.73 1.08
CA ASP A 34 0.00 26.69 1.69
C ASP A 34 0.36 26.81 3.19
N PRO A 35 0.71 28.01 3.68
CA PRO A 35 1.21 28.18 5.04
C PRO A 35 0.14 27.89 6.11
N ALA A 36 -1.13 28.17 5.81
CA ALA A 36 -2.23 27.90 6.72
C ALA A 36 -2.50 26.40 6.82
N ALA A 37 -2.51 25.68 5.69
CA ALA A 37 -2.65 24.24 5.64
C ALA A 37 -1.45 23.51 6.28
N THR A 38 -0.23 24.03 6.07
CA THR A 38 0.98 23.50 6.71
C THR A 38 0.87 23.57 8.24
N ALA A 39 0.50 24.74 8.77
CA ALA A 39 0.31 24.91 10.21
C ALA A 39 -0.84 24.05 10.74
N ALA A 40 -1.94 23.95 10.00
CA ALA A 40 -3.09 23.12 10.35
C ALA A 40 -2.73 21.63 10.43
N VAL A 41 -1.99 21.10 9.46
CA VAL A 41 -1.54 19.69 9.45
C VAL A 41 -0.55 19.43 10.58
N ALA A 42 0.39 20.35 10.84
CA ALA A 42 1.35 20.19 11.93
C ALA A 42 0.65 20.12 13.31
N GLU A 43 -0.35 20.98 13.54
CA GLU A 43 -1.14 20.95 14.77
C GLU A 43 -2.02 19.71 14.85
N LEU A 44 -2.64 19.29 13.74
CA LEU A 44 -3.44 18.07 13.66
C LEU A 44 -2.60 16.84 13.98
N ALA A 45 -1.40 16.73 13.43
CA ALA A 45 -0.52 15.61 13.71
C ALA A 45 -0.19 15.52 15.22
N ARG A 46 0.04 16.69 15.85
CA ARG A 46 0.40 16.77 17.27
C ARG A 46 -0.77 16.52 18.22
N THR A 47 -1.92 17.15 17.98
CA THR A 47 -3.04 17.17 18.94
C THR A 47 -4.32 16.52 18.42
N GLY A 48 -4.43 16.37 17.10
CA GLY A 48 -5.65 15.95 16.42
C GLY A 48 -6.62 17.10 16.17
N GLN A 49 -6.28 18.32 16.56
CA GLN A 49 -7.04 19.53 16.27
C GLN A 49 -6.30 20.38 15.24
N ALA A 50 -7.03 21.25 14.54
CA ALA A 50 -6.41 22.21 13.64
C ALA A 50 -7.14 23.54 13.66
N VAL A 51 -6.40 24.62 13.40
CA VAL A 51 -6.98 25.89 13.00
C VAL A 51 -7.35 25.78 11.53
N VAL A 52 -8.65 25.86 11.23
CA VAL A 52 -9.17 25.73 9.87
C VAL A 52 -8.82 26.99 9.06
N PRO A 53 -8.25 26.87 7.83
CA PRO A 53 -8.01 28.02 6.96
C PRO A 53 -9.29 28.83 6.72
N ALA A 54 -9.18 30.16 6.65
CA ALA A 54 -10.34 31.06 6.69
C ALA A 54 -11.32 30.86 5.51
N ASP A 55 -10.81 30.50 4.34
CA ASP A 55 -11.56 30.22 3.13
C ASP A 55 -11.77 28.72 2.88
N PHE A 56 -11.39 27.85 3.82
CA PHE A 56 -11.54 26.40 3.69
C PHE A 56 -12.98 26.02 3.34
N VAL A 57 -13.97 26.59 4.01
CA VAL A 57 -15.40 26.30 3.76
C VAL A 57 -15.79 26.66 2.32
N HIS A 58 -15.27 27.77 1.79
CA HIS A 58 -15.51 28.17 0.41
C HIS A 58 -14.86 27.20 -0.59
N VAL A 59 -13.63 26.76 -0.31
CA VAL A 59 -12.85 25.88 -1.20
C VAL A 59 -13.30 24.41 -1.12
N MET A 60 -13.76 23.96 0.04
CA MET A 60 -14.06 22.55 0.34
C MET A 60 -15.54 22.23 0.37
N GLY A 61 -16.40 23.24 0.57
CA GLY A 61 -17.85 23.09 0.51
C GLY A 61 -18.51 22.56 1.80
N TYR A 62 -17.76 22.40 2.90
CA TYR A 62 -18.30 22.00 4.19
C TYR A 62 -17.62 22.74 5.34
N THR A 63 -18.26 22.75 6.52
CA THR A 63 -17.69 23.31 7.76
C THR A 63 -17.18 22.18 8.65
N PRO A 64 -15.86 22.10 8.92
CA PRO A 64 -15.32 21.15 9.90
C PRO A 64 -15.92 21.38 11.28
N VAL A 65 -16.12 20.29 12.02
CA VAL A 65 -16.64 20.35 13.40
C VAL A 65 -15.64 19.72 14.35
N THR A 66 -15.92 19.80 15.66
CA THR A 66 -15.15 19.07 16.66
C THR A 66 -15.90 17.83 17.12
N ALA A 67 -15.16 16.74 17.36
CA ALA A 67 -15.68 15.50 17.91
C ALA A 67 -14.73 14.96 18.98
N ARG A 68 -15.23 14.10 19.87
CA ARG A 68 -14.39 13.44 20.89
C ARG A 68 -14.15 11.98 20.52
N LEU A 69 -12.92 11.54 20.76
CA LEU A 69 -12.61 10.12 20.87
C LEU A 69 -12.96 9.60 22.28
N SER A 70 -12.91 8.28 22.44
CA SER A 70 -13.16 7.56 23.69
C SER A 70 -12.11 7.85 24.78
N ASP A 71 -10.95 8.40 24.41
CA ASP A 71 -9.94 8.94 25.34
C ASP A 71 -10.32 10.33 25.91
N GLY A 72 -11.45 10.90 25.47
CA GLY A 72 -11.94 12.23 25.87
C GLY A 72 -11.30 13.39 25.10
N GLN A 73 -10.26 13.12 24.30
CA GLN A 73 -9.54 14.11 23.53
C GLN A 73 -10.38 14.57 22.33
N VAL A 74 -10.26 15.86 22.00
CA VAL A 74 -11.01 16.49 20.90
C VAL A 74 -10.24 16.36 19.59
N ARG A 75 -10.96 16.16 18.48
CA ARG A 75 -10.46 16.20 17.11
C ARG A 75 -11.20 17.23 16.29
N THR A 76 -10.52 17.87 15.34
CA THR A 76 -11.20 18.55 14.23
C THR A 76 -11.51 17.52 13.16
N VAL A 77 -12.76 17.45 12.71
CA VAL A 77 -13.24 16.36 11.86
C VAL A 77 -14.04 16.85 10.66
N ASN A 78 -14.05 16.04 9.60
CA ASN A 78 -15.01 16.14 8.51
C ASN A 78 -16.28 15.42 8.99
N PRO A 79 -17.41 16.12 9.25
CA PRO A 79 -18.63 15.51 9.77
C PRO A 79 -19.24 14.47 8.82
N GLU A 80 -18.90 14.54 7.53
CA GLU A 80 -19.36 13.63 6.48
C GLU A 80 -18.32 12.54 6.16
N GLY A 81 -17.18 12.54 6.84
CA GLY A 81 -16.10 11.57 6.65
C GLY A 81 -16.50 10.14 7.05
N SER A 82 -15.78 9.17 6.50
CA SER A 82 -16.05 7.73 6.67
C SER A 82 -14.77 6.91 6.61
N CYS A 83 -14.82 5.66 7.07
CA CYS A 83 -13.63 4.81 7.06
C CYS A 83 -13.30 4.25 5.67
N SER A 84 -14.14 4.49 4.66
CA SER A 84 -13.91 4.12 3.25
C SER A 84 -13.56 2.63 3.04
N VAL A 85 -14.06 1.76 3.92
CA VAL A 85 -13.90 0.31 3.85
C VAL A 85 -15.22 -0.38 4.17
N PRO A 86 -15.50 -1.58 3.60
CA PRO A 86 -16.67 -2.34 3.96
C PRO A 86 -16.78 -2.53 5.49
N GLY A 87 -17.95 -2.21 6.04
CA GLY A 87 -18.20 -2.31 7.48
C GLY A 87 -17.79 -1.08 8.30
N GLU A 88 -17.20 -0.03 7.70
CA GLU A 88 -16.93 1.26 8.35
C GLU A 88 -16.18 1.16 9.69
N GLY A 89 -15.24 0.22 9.81
CA GLY A 89 -14.48 -0.02 11.04
C GLY A 89 -15.23 -0.79 12.14
N ARG A 90 -16.48 -1.20 11.91
CA ARG A 90 -17.26 -2.02 12.84
C ARG A 90 -16.61 -3.41 13.02
N PRO A 91 -16.71 -4.02 14.21
CA PRO A 91 -17.51 -3.58 15.37
C PRO A 91 -16.85 -2.50 16.26
N PHE A 92 -15.65 -2.03 15.92
CA PHE A 92 -14.91 -1.07 16.74
C PHE A 92 -15.37 0.39 16.49
N THR A 93 -15.09 1.26 17.45
CA THR A 93 -15.53 2.68 17.47
C THR A 93 -14.61 3.60 16.67
N PHE A 94 -14.33 3.25 15.41
CA PHE A 94 -13.35 3.97 14.60
C PHE A 94 -13.88 5.19 13.83
N SER A 95 -15.19 5.45 13.84
CA SER A 95 -15.81 6.48 13.00
C SER A 95 -15.19 7.87 13.19
N THR A 96 -15.04 8.32 14.44
CA THR A 96 -14.50 9.65 14.74
C THR A 96 -13.03 9.77 14.32
N ALA A 97 -12.23 8.71 14.48
CA ALA A 97 -10.84 8.69 14.03
C ALA A 97 -10.75 8.79 12.50
N CYS A 98 -11.60 8.07 11.77
CA CYS A 98 -11.69 8.15 10.31
C CYS A 98 -12.13 9.55 9.84
N GLN A 99 -13.11 10.16 10.49
CA GLN A 99 -13.56 11.52 10.18
C GLN A 99 -12.46 12.58 10.43
N ALA A 100 -11.64 12.39 11.46
CA ALA A 100 -10.47 13.24 11.72
C ALA A 100 -9.39 13.08 10.63
N HIS A 101 -9.16 11.84 10.18
CA HIS A 101 -8.23 11.52 9.10
C HIS A 101 -8.67 12.13 7.77
N ASP A 102 -9.96 12.00 7.43
CA ASP A 102 -10.54 12.61 6.23
C ASP A 102 -10.38 14.13 6.22
N PHE A 103 -10.57 14.80 7.37
CA PHE A 103 -10.28 16.23 7.48
C PHE A 103 -8.79 16.54 7.26
N GLY A 104 -7.88 15.74 7.79
CA GLY A 104 -6.44 15.88 7.51
C GLY A 104 -6.12 15.73 6.01
N TYR A 105 -6.76 14.78 5.33
CA TYR A 105 -6.66 14.62 3.88
C TYR A 105 -7.26 15.80 3.11
N ASP A 106 -8.33 16.39 3.61
CA ASP A 106 -8.97 17.56 3.03
C ASP A 106 -8.08 18.80 3.13
N LEU A 107 -7.26 18.95 4.19
CA LEU A 107 -6.22 20.00 4.24
C LEU A 107 -5.18 19.83 3.12
N LEU A 108 -4.78 18.60 2.78
CA LEU A 108 -3.87 18.33 1.66
C LEU A 108 -4.52 18.70 0.32
N ARG A 109 -5.79 18.35 0.14
CA ARG A 109 -6.56 18.68 -1.07
C ARG A 109 -6.83 20.18 -1.19
N TYR A 110 -7.10 20.85 -0.08
CA TYR A 110 -7.25 22.30 0.01
C TYR A 110 -5.97 22.99 -0.50
N ALA A 111 -4.81 22.67 0.06
CA ALA A 111 -3.53 23.25 -0.35
C ALA A 111 -3.26 23.03 -1.85
N GLN A 112 -3.56 21.83 -2.36
CA GLN A 112 -3.46 21.50 -3.77
C GLN A 112 -4.40 22.35 -4.66
N ARG A 113 -5.64 22.63 -4.22
CA ARG A 113 -6.60 23.47 -4.96
C ARG A 113 -6.21 24.95 -4.95
N GLN A 114 -5.53 25.40 -3.91
CA GLN A 114 -4.94 26.75 -3.85
C GLN A 114 -3.69 26.88 -4.74
N GLY A 115 -3.18 25.79 -5.30
CA GLY A 115 -1.98 25.77 -6.14
C GLY A 115 -0.67 25.67 -5.35
N GLU A 116 -0.73 25.47 -4.03
CA GLU A 116 0.42 25.38 -3.13
C GLU A 116 0.42 24.04 -2.38
N PRO A 117 0.65 22.90 -3.07
CA PRO A 117 0.65 21.59 -2.43
C PRO A 117 1.69 21.51 -1.32
N LEU A 118 1.32 20.82 -0.23
CA LEU A 118 2.20 20.57 0.90
C LEU A 118 3.31 19.59 0.56
N ALA A 119 4.33 19.54 1.43
CA ALA A 119 5.43 18.59 1.34
C ALA A 119 4.97 17.14 1.50
N ASP A 120 5.77 16.21 0.95
CA ASP A 120 5.45 14.77 0.88
C ASP A 120 5.29 14.10 2.26
N ASP A 121 5.83 14.69 3.33
CA ASP A 121 5.71 14.19 4.70
C ASP A 121 4.40 14.59 5.38
N ALA A 122 3.69 15.61 4.88
CA ALA A 122 2.42 16.07 5.43
C ALA A 122 1.37 14.94 5.45
N ARG A 123 1.31 14.15 4.37
CA ARG A 123 0.40 13.00 4.29
C ARG A 123 0.78 11.91 5.30
N ALA A 124 2.06 11.63 5.47
CA ALA A 124 2.54 10.65 6.44
C ALA A 124 2.22 11.08 7.89
N ALA A 125 2.26 12.38 8.18
CA ALA A 125 1.89 12.92 9.48
C ALA A 125 0.39 12.71 9.78
N VAL A 126 -0.48 12.94 8.78
CA VAL A 126 -1.93 12.66 8.88
C VAL A 126 -2.20 11.16 9.06
N ASP A 127 -1.56 10.31 8.27
CA ASP A 127 -1.70 8.85 8.36
C ASP A 127 -1.22 8.31 9.72
N SER A 128 -0.13 8.86 10.26
CA SER A 128 0.39 8.49 11.58
C SER A 128 -0.58 8.90 12.68
N ARG A 129 -1.28 10.04 12.52
CA ARG A 129 -2.30 10.46 13.48
C ARG A 129 -3.50 9.52 13.49
N LEU A 130 -3.95 9.06 12.32
CA LEU A 130 -5.00 8.03 12.24
C LEU A 130 -4.58 6.78 13.00
N ALA A 131 -3.37 6.28 12.77
CA ALA A 131 -2.88 5.08 13.46
C ALA A 131 -2.92 5.27 14.99
N ALA A 132 -2.47 6.42 15.50
CA ALA A 132 -2.52 6.73 16.92
C ALA A 132 -3.95 6.80 17.47
N ASP A 133 -4.86 7.45 16.75
CA ASP A 133 -6.25 7.61 17.16
C ASP A 133 -7.01 6.26 17.18
N LEU A 134 -6.79 5.39 16.19
CA LEU A 134 -7.36 4.03 16.16
C LEU A 134 -6.87 3.17 17.32
N HIS A 135 -5.57 3.22 17.62
CA HIS A 135 -5.01 2.50 18.77
C HIS A 135 -5.52 3.04 20.11
N SER A 136 -5.74 4.36 20.20
CA SER A 136 -6.37 4.99 21.37
C SER A 136 -7.79 4.44 21.58
N GLU A 137 -8.61 4.39 20.53
CA GLU A 137 -9.95 3.79 20.59
C GLU A 137 -9.92 2.34 21.09
N CYS A 138 -8.98 1.53 20.58
CA CYS A 138 -8.82 0.15 21.04
C CYS A 138 -8.49 0.06 22.53
N ALA A 139 -7.56 0.89 23.02
CA ALA A 139 -7.16 0.89 24.43
C ALA A 139 -8.30 1.31 25.38
N GLN A 140 -9.23 2.15 24.89
CA GLN A 140 -10.28 2.74 25.70
C GLN A 140 -11.59 1.94 25.70
N THR A 141 -11.86 1.15 24.65
CA THR A 141 -13.21 0.58 24.42
C THR A 141 -13.30 -0.93 24.55
N VAL A 142 -12.19 -1.66 24.44
CA VAL A 142 -12.17 -3.13 24.44
C VAL A 142 -11.03 -3.68 25.30
N THR A 143 -11.15 -4.94 25.73
CA THR A 143 -10.14 -5.62 26.56
C THR A 143 -9.92 -7.06 26.11
N GLY A 144 -8.89 -7.73 26.65
CA GLY A 144 -8.64 -9.16 26.40
C GLY A 144 -8.43 -9.49 24.93
N SER A 145 -9.13 -10.51 24.43
CA SER A 145 -9.03 -10.94 23.02
C SER A 145 -9.62 -9.92 22.04
N GLU A 146 -10.61 -9.12 22.45
CA GLU A 146 -11.18 -8.08 21.60
C GLU A 146 -10.21 -6.93 21.38
N TYR A 147 -9.39 -6.60 22.40
CA TYR A 147 -8.30 -5.65 22.26
C TYR A 147 -7.31 -6.08 21.17
N ALA A 148 -6.86 -7.34 21.18
CA ALA A 148 -5.96 -7.86 20.16
C ALA A 148 -6.57 -7.81 18.74
N ALA A 149 -7.87 -8.10 18.62
CA ALA A 149 -8.58 -7.99 17.35
C ALA A 149 -8.72 -6.53 16.87
N CYS A 150 -8.98 -5.61 17.80
CA CYS A 150 -9.07 -4.18 17.52
C CYS A 150 -7.72 -3.63 17.04
N THR A 151 -6.63 -3.90 17.76
CA THR A 151 -5.29 -3.42 17.36
C THR A 151 -4.86 -4.00 16.03
N ALA A 152 -5.10 -5.29 15.79
CA ALA A 152 -4.82 -5.89 14.48
C ALA A 152 -5.62 -5.22 13.35
N THR A 153 -6.87 -4.81 13.62
CA THR A 153 -7.69 -4.08 12.65
C THR A 153 -7.15 -2.66 12.44
N ALA A 154 -6.73 -1.97 13.50
CA ALA A 154 -6.09 -0.66 13.42
C ALA A 154 -4.79 -0.71 12.58
N ASP A 155 -3.98 -1.75 12.73
CA ASP A 155 -2.77 -1.97 11.93
C ASP A 155 -3.09 -2.20 10.45
N VAL A 156 -4.17 -2.93 10.14
CA VAL A 156 -4.63 -3.11 8.75
C VAL A 156 -5.05 -1.78 8.12
N PHE A 157 -5.75 -0.92 8.87
CA PHE A 157 -6.09 0.43 8.41
C PHE A 157 -4.83 1.26 8.13
N ALA A 158 -3.89 1.30 9.08
CA ALA A 158 -2.63 2.01 8.94
C ALA A 158 -1.81 1.51 7.73
N ALA A 159 -1.72 0.20 7.54
CA ALA A 159 -1.07 -0.40 6.38
C ALA A 159 -1.79 -0.07 5.07
N GLY A 160 -3.12 -0.05 5.08
CA GLY A 160 -3.95 0.31 3.92
C GLY A 160 -3.71 1.73 3.45
N VAL A 161 -3.73 2.71 4.36
CA VAL A 161 -3.44 4.11 4.01
C VAL A 161 -1.98 4.29 3.60
N ALA A 162 -1.02 3.66 4.28
CA ALA A 162 0.39 3.73 3.91
C ALA A 162 0.65 3.16 2.49
N PHE A 163 0.00 2.05 2.15
CA PHE A 163 0.06 1.48 0.80
C PHE A 163 -0.56 2.42 -0.25
N ASN A 164 -1.69 3.06 0.08
CA ASN A 164 -2.32 4.04 -0.81
C ASN A 164 -1.45 5.29 -0.99
N SER A 165 -0.80 5.76 0.07
CA SER A 165 0.16 6.87 0.05
C SER A 165 1.35 6.52 -0.85
N TRP A 166 1.95 5.34 -0.67
CA TRP A 166 3.03 4.84 -1.53
C TRP A 166 2.62 4.78 -3.02
N ARG A 167 1.47 4.18 -3.35
CA ARG A 167 1.05 4.05 -4.77
C ARG A 167 0.75 5.40 -5.43
N GLN A 168 0.46 6.42 -4.62
CA GLN A 168 0.13 7.79 -5.02
C GLN A 168 1.32 8.75 -4.83
N MET A 169 2.53 8.24 -4.56
CA MET A 169 3.75 9.03 -4.38
C MET A 169 3.62 10.10 -3.28
N SER A 170 2.92 9.78 -2.20
CA SER A 170 2.66 10.67 -1.06
C SER A 170 1.90 11.97 -1.36
N GLY A 171 1.46 12.19 -2.59
CA GLY A 171 0.66 13.36 -2.94
C GLY A 171 -0.75 13.35 -2.31
N PRO A 172 -1.54 14.43 -2.49
CA PRO A 172 -2.91 14.49 -2.01
C PRO A 172 -3.75 13.30 -2.49
N PRO A 173 -4.64 12.75 -1.65
CA PRO A 173 -5.45 11.60 -2.02
C PRO A 173 -6.37 11.91 -3.20
N ILE A 174 -6.27 11.07 -4.24
CA ILE A 174 -7.14 11.11 -5.42
C ILE A 174 -8.19 9.99 -5.36
N ASP A 175 -9.42 10.30 -5.78
CA ASP A 175 -10.58 9.41 -5.65
C ASP A 175 -10.64 8.34 -6.77
N SER A 176 -9.74 8.39 -7.75
CA SER A 176 -9.72 7.41 -8.84
C SER A 176 -9.29 6.02 -8.36
N SER A 177 -10.02 5.00 -8.80
CA SER A 177 -9.68 3.59 -8.61
C SER A 177 -8.38 3.28 -9.35
N GLY A 178 -7.21 3.52 -8.75
CA GLY A 178 -5.92 3.30 -9.42
C GLY A 178 -5.52 1.82 -9.54
N LEU A 179 -6.47 1.00 -10.01
CA LEU A 179 -6.30 -0.35 -10.55
C LEU A 179 -5.07 -0.51 -11.47
N PRO A 180 -4.65 0.46 -12.32
CA PRO A 180 -3.52 0.22 -13.22
C PRO A 180 -2.19 -0.11 -12.51
N ARG A 181 -1.90 0.46 -11.33
CA ARG A 181 -0.63 0.18 -10.61
C ARG A 181 -0.69 -1.07 -9.74
N THR A 182 -1.83 -1.32 -9.08
CA THR A 182 -2.01 -2.51 -8.24
C THR A 182 -2.22 -3.77 -9.06
N GLY A 183 -2.92 -3.66 -10.19
CA GLY A 183 -3.09 -4.76 -11.16
C GLY A 183 -1.76 -5.26 -11.73
N GLY A 184 -0.82 -4.36 -11.99
CA GLY A 184 0.53 -4.71 -12.46
C GLY A 184 1.32 -5.55 -11.46
N LEU A 185 1.28 -5.21 -10.17
CA LEU A 185 1.99 -5.92 -9.10
C LEU A 185 1.37 -7.29 -8.81
N VAL A 186 0.04 -7.39 -8.80
CA VAL A 186 -0.67 -8.65 -8.65
C VAL A 186 -0.36 -9.60 -9.82
N LEU A 187 -0.38 -9.09 -11.06
CA LEU A 187 -0.01 -9.87 -12.25
C LEU A 187 1.46 -10.33 -12.20
N LEU A 188 2.39 -9.47 -11.77
CA LEU A 188 3.79 -9.82 -11.64
C LEU A 188 4.01 -10.93 -10.59
N GLY A 189 3.37 -10.81 -9.43
CA GLY A 189 3.39 -11.85 -8.39
C GLY A 189 2.83 -13.18 -8.90
N LEU A 190 1.72 -13.16 -9.64
CA LEU A 190 1.14 -14.36 -10.25
C LEU A 190 2.08 -15.02 -11.26
N VAL A 191 2.75 -14.23 -12.11
CA VAL A 191 3.71 -14.73 -13.09
C VAL A 191 4.91 -15.37 -12.39
N LEU A 192 5.44 -14.74 -11.34
CA LEU A 192 6.58 -15.27 -10.57
C LEU A 192 6.22 -16.55 -9.81
N LEU A 193 4.98 -16.70 -9.33
CA LEU A 193 4.51 -17.93 -8.67
C LEU A 193 4.23 -19.07 -9.66
N LEU A 194 3.74 -18.76 -10.88
CA LEU A 194 3.33 -19.77 -11.87
C LEU A 194 4.45 -20.20 -12.83
N ALA A 195 5.47 -19.35 -13.06
CA ALA A 195 6.62 -19.63 -13.91
C ALA A 195 7.47 -20.84 -13.45
N PRO A 196 7.90 -20.96 -12.17
CA PRO A 196 8.71 -22.10 -11.71
C PRO A 196 7.93 -23.42 -11.77
N ALA A 197 6.62 -23.39 -11.49
CA ALA A 197 5.75 -24.57 -11.58
C ALA A 197 5.61 -25.10 -13.02
N ARG A 198 5.63 -24.23 -14.03
CA ARG A 198 5.60 -24.63 -15.44
C ARG A 198 6.96 -25.15 -15.92
N TRP A 199 8.05 -24.59 -15.40
CA TRP A 199 9.42 -25.01 -15.74
C TRP A 199 9.75 -26.38 -15.13
N ALA A 200 9.42 -26.61 -13.86
CA ALA A 200 9.58 -27.89 -13.18
C ALA A 200 8.81 -29.03 -13.88
N ARG A 201 7.56 -28.76 -14.32
CA ARG A 201 6.76 -29.74 -15.08
C ARG A 201 7.36 -30.07 -16.45
N ARG A 202 7.98 -29.11 -17.13
CA ARG A 202 8.66 -29.35 -18.42
C ARG A 202 9.98 -30.11 -18.24
N ALA A 203 10.74 -29.81 -17.19
CA ALA A 203 11.96 -30.53 -16.84
C ALA A 203 11.67 -31.99 -16.48
N ALA A 204 10.66 -32.25 -15.64
CA ALA A 204 10.22 -33.60 -15.28
C ALA A 204 9.76 -34.44 -16.48
N ARG A 205 9.01 -33.83 -17.41
CA ARG A 205 8.58 -34.50 -18.65
C ARG A 205 9.77 -34.86 -19.56
N ARG A 206 10.76 -33.98 -19.68
CA ARG A 206 11.99 -34.26 -20.46
C ARG A 206 12.79 -35.41 -19.86
N TRP A 207 12.88 -35.47 -18.52
CA TRP A 207 13.56 -36.58 -17.82
C TRP A 207 12.84 -37.93 -17.96
N ALA A 208 11.50 -37.93 -17.95
CA ALA A 208 10.69 -39.12 -18.16
C ALA A 208 10.77 -39.67 -19.60
N TRP A 209 11.02 -38.81 -20.59
CA TRP A 209 11.25 -39.22 -21.98
C TRP A 209 12.65 -39.81 -22.18
N THR A 210 13.69 -39.22 -21.58
CA THR A 210 15.06 -39.75 -21.68
C THR A 210 15.23 -41.11 -20.99
N SER A 211 14.51 -41.37 -19.91
CA SER A 211 14.58 -42.65 -19.17
C SER A 211 13.90 -43.80 -19.92
N ARG A 212 12.86 -43.55 -20.71
CA ARG A 212 12.22 -44.57 -21.57
C ARG A 212 13.09 -44.97 -22.78
N LEU A 213 13.90 -44.05 -23.30
CA LEU A 213 14.81 -44.34 -24.41
C LEU A 213 16.00 -45.21 -23.98
N VAL A 214 16.42 -45.14 -22.71
CA VAL A 214 17.50 -45.98 -22.16
C VAL A 214 17.02 -47.37 -21.77
N ALA A 215 15.74 -47.52 -21.42
CA ALA A 215 15.16 -48.78 -20.95
C ALA A 215 14.65 -49.71 -22.08
N SER A 216 14.89 -49.40 -23.36
CA SER A 216 14.54 -50.32 -24.45
C SER A 216 15.56 -51.46 -24.53
N PRO A 217 15.19 -52.71 -24.18
CA PRO A 217 16.14 -53.81 -24.24
C PRO A 217 16.50 -54.10 -25.70
N VAL A 218 17.82 -54.14 -25.97
CA VAL A 218 18.36 -54.67 -27.21
C VAL A 218 17.93 -56.13 -27.30
N ARG A 219 17.05 -56.47 -28.25
CA ARG A 219 16.79 -57.88 -28.60
C ARG A 219 18.07 -58.44 -29.20
N SER A 220 18.73 -59.32 -28.46
CA SER A 220 19.88 -60.07 -28.98
C SER A 220 19.42 -61.00 -30.11
N PRO A 221 20.18 -61.10 -31.22
CA PRO A 221 19.90 -62.08 -32.25
C PRO A 221 20.21 -63.48 -31.72
N VAL A 222 19.27 -64.40 -31.90
CA VAL A 222 19.48 -65.83 -31.72
C VAL A 222 20.31 -66.31 -32.91
N SER A 223 21.53 -66.77 -32.66
CA SER A 223 22.33 -67.46 -33.67
C SER A 223 22.19 -68.97 -33.48
N ALA A 224 21.80 -69.65 -34.55
CA ALA A 224 21.92 -71.09 -34.75
C ALA A 224 23.24 -71.40 -35.49
#